data_AF-A0A6J5UDS4-F1
#
_entry.id   AF-A0A6J5UDS4-F1
#
_cell.length_a   1.000
_cell.length_b   1.000
_cell.length_c   1.000
_cell.angle_alpha   90.00
_cell.angle_beta   90.00
_cell.angle_gamma   90.00
#
_symmetry.space_group_name_H-M   'P 1'
#
loop_
_entity.id
_entity.type
_entity.pdbx_description
1 polymer ?
#
loop_
_entity_poly.entity_id
_entity_poly.type
_entity_poly.pdbx_seq_one_letter_code
_entity_poly.pdbx_strand_id
1 'polypeptide(L)' 'MHTLLLQSLFPLLLITSFPSINDELSLSRGNEQYTNCGEDINCGGISLSYPFWGVNRANYCGPPGFKVECLSRMSP' A
#
# COMPACT_ATOMS: atom_id res chain seq x y z
N MET A 1 -11.88 8.62 51.88
CA MET A 1 -10.45 8.47 51.53
C MET A 1 -10.19 7.22 50.68
N HIS A 2 -10.62 6.02 51.11
CA HIS A 2 -10.37 4.76 50.38
C HIS A 2 -11.13 4.62 49.04
N THR A 3 -12.36 5.16 48.96
CA THR A 3 -13.19 5.13 47.74
C THR A 3 -12.68 6.07 46.64
N LEU A 4 -12.09 7.20 47.02
CA LEU A 4 -11.51 8.18 46.08
C LEU A 4 -10.23 7.63 45.43
N LEU A 5 -9.44 6.83 46.15
CA LEU A 5 -8.26 6.17 45.56
C LEU A 5 -8.66 5.09 44.55
N LEU A 6 -9.74 4.35 44.82
CA LEU A 6 -10.26 3.33 43.91
C LEU A 6 -10.80 3.95 42.60
N GLN A 7 -11.45 5.12 42.69
CA GLN A 7 -11.96 5.85 41.54
C GLN A 7 -10.86 6.45 40.65
N SER A 8 -9.72 6.84 41.24
CA SER A 8 -8.57 7.38 40.51
C SER A 8 -7.78 6.29 39.77
N LEU A 9 -7.71 5.08 40.34
CA LEU A 9 -6.93 3.97 39.77
C LEU A 9 -7.65 3.29 38.59
N PHE A 10 -8.98 3.30 38.58
CA PHE A 10 -9.81 2.68 37.53
C PHE A 10 -9.55 3.22 36.10
N PRO A 11 -9.49 4.56 35.86
CA PRO A 11 -9.17 5.08 34.52
C PRO A 11 -7.72 4.80 34.09
N LEU A 12 -6.77 4.76 35.03
CA LEU A 12 -5.38 4.37 34.76
C LEU A 12 -5.26 2.93 34.25
N LEU A 13 -6.08 2.03 34.79
CA LEU A 13 -6.13 0.62 34.39
C LEU A 13 -6.83 0.40 33.04
N LEU A 14 -7.75 1.30 32.66
CA LEU A 14 -8.39 1.29 31.34
C LEU A 14 -7.42 1.75 30.24
N ILE A 15 -6.50 2.69 30.53
CA ILE A 15 -5.52 3.19 29.55
C ILE A 15 -4.49 2.10 29.17
N THR A 16 -4.11 1.21 30.09
CA THR A 16 -3.16 0.12 29.82
C THR A 16 -3.80 -1.11 29.16
N SER A 17 -5.14 -1.18 29.13
CA SER A 17 -5.90 -2.28 28.53
C SER A 17 -6.34 -1.99 27.09
N PHE A 18 -6.01 -0.83 26.52
CA PHE A 18 -6.00 -0.70 25.08
C PHE A 18 -4.83 -1.55 24.58
N PRO A 19 -5.07 -2.73 23.95
CA PRO A 19 -4.00 -3.34 23.18
C PRO A 19 -3.59 -2.26 22.19
N SER A 20 -2.29 -1.93 22.19
CA SER A 20 -1.71 -1.10 21.15
C SER A 20 -2.32 -1.60 19.85
N ILE A 21 -3.16 -0.78 19.24
CA ILE A 21 -3.53 -0.97 17.85
C ILE A 21 -2.16 -0.94 17.22
N ASN A 22 -1.64 -2.14 16.95
CA ASN A 22 -0.68 -2.32 15.91
C ASN A 22 -1.49 -1.89 14.69
N ASP A 23 -1.58 -0.58 14.46
CA ASP A 23 -1.55 -0.04 13.13
C ASP A 23 -0.33 -0.74 12.57
N GLU A 24 -0.57 -1.89 11.93
CA GLU A 24 0.30 -2.35 10.89
C GLU A 24 0.36 -1.14 9.96
N LEU A 25 1.37 -0.29 10.21
CA LEU A 25 2.11 0.38 9.17
C LEU A 25 2.22 -0.70 8.12
N SER A 26 1.39 -0.56 7.09
CA SER A 26 1.33 -1.45 5.93
C SER A 26 2.63 -1.22 5.17
N LEU A 27 3.75 -1.59 5.79
CA LEU A 27 4.97 -1.95 5.13
C LEU A 27 4.59 -3.21 4.39
N SER A 28 4.11 -3.01 3.16
CA SER A 28 4.03 -4.02 2.12
C SER A 28 5.17 -4.97 2.37
N ARG A 29 4.83 -6.21 2.73
CA ARG A 29 5.69 -7.27 3.28
C ARG A 29 6.89 -7.60 2.39
N GLY A 30 7.32 -6.80 1.41
CA GLY A 30 8.32 -7.21 0.44
C GLY A 30 7.97 -8.58 -0.12
N ASN A 31 6.67 -8.88 -0.25
CA ASN A 31 6.21 -10.01 -1.01
C ASN A 31 6.81 -9.78 -2.39
N GLU A 32 7.56 -10.76 -2.89
CA GLU A 32 8.15 -10.86 -4.23
C GLU A 32 7.26 -10.31 -5.38
N GLN A 33 5.96 -10.24 -5.14
CA GLN A 33 4.95 -9.54 -5.95
C GLN A 33 5.18 -8.03 -6.08
N TYR A 34 5.86 -7.33 -5.16
CA TYR A 34 6.08 -5.88 -5.25
C TYR A 34 7.33 -5.52 -6.05
N THR A 35 8.27 -6.46 -6.20
CA THR A 35 9.52 -6.23 -6.92
C THR A 35 9.27 -5.91 -8.40
N ASN A 36 8.28 -6.55 -9.06
CA ASN A 36 7.97 -6.25 -10.45
C ASN A 36 7.14 -4.96 -10.64
N CYS A 37 6.58 -4.39 -9.58
CA CYS A 37 5.85 -3.13 -9.65
C CYS A 37 6.78 -1.90 -9.65
N GLY A 38 8.08 -2.09 -9.42
CA GLY A 38 9.07 -1.02 -9.57
C GLY A 38 9.46 -0.74 -11.03
N GLU A 39 9.17 -1.67 -11.94
CA GLU A 39 9.54 -1.56 -13.35
C GLU A 39 8.72 -0.50 -14.08
N ASP A 40 9.40 0.28 -14.92
CA ASP A 40 8.77 1.22 -15.84
C ASP A 40 8.24 0.51 -17.08
N ILE A 41 7.13 1.02 -17.62
CA ILE A 41 6.56 0.57 -18.89
C ILE A 41 7.17 1.43 -20.00
N ASN A 42 7.97 0.83 -20.89
CA ASN A 42 8.52 1.52 -22.05
C ASN A 42 7.69 1.26 -23.32
N CYS A 43 7.08 2.31 -23.87
CA CYS A 43 6.38 2.28 -25.16
C CYS A 43 7.13 3.13 -26.19
N GLY A 44 8.04 2.51 -26.95
CA GLY A 44 8.69 3.16 -28.10
C GLY A 44 9.46 4.44 -27.77
N GLY A 45 10.09 4.51 -26.58
CA GLY A 45 10.87 5.66 -26.13
C GLY A 45 10.17 6.52 -25.07
N ILE A 46 8.91 6.22 -24.73
CA ILE A 46 8.21 6.85 -23.60
C ILE A 46 8.25 5.88 -22.42
N SER A 47 8.82 6.33 -21.29
CA SER A 47 8.78 5.60 -20.02
C SER A 47 7.58 6.05 -19.19
N LEU A 48 6.73 5.11 -18.78
CA LEU A 48 5.56 5.33 -17.94
C LEU A 48 5.77 4.61 -16.60
N SER A 49 5.58 5.33 -15.50
CA SER A 49 5.74 4.80 -14.14
C SER A 49 4.39 4.70 -13.40
N TYR A 50 4.40 4.54 -12.07
CA TYR A 50 3.18 4.59 -11.26
C TYR A 50 2.39 5.88 -11.55
N PRO A 51 1.04 5.83 -11.68
CA PRO A 51 0.11 4.73 -11.38
C PRO A 51 -0.17 3.75 -12.53
N PHE A 52 0.53 3.83 -13.66
CA PHE A 52 0.22 3.02 -14.83
C PHE A 52 0.65 1.55 -14.67
N TRP A 53 -0.14 0.63 -15.22
CA TRP A 53 0.14 -0.80 -15.26
C TRP A 53 -0.30 -1.39 -16.61
N GLY A 54 0.12 -2.63 -16.91
CA GLY A 54 -0.10 -3.28 -18.21
C GLY A 54 1.22 -3.60 -18.91
N VAL A 55 1.14 -4.08 -20.15
CA VAL A 55 2.31 -4.55 -20.94
C VAL A 55 3.09 -5.63 -20.17
N ASN A 56 4.16 -5.27 -19.46
CA ASN A 56 4.98 -6.18 -18.65
C ASN A 56 4.72 -6.06 -17.13
N ARG A 57 3.86 -5.12 -16.70
CA ARG A 57 3.56 -4.81 -15.30
C ARG A 57 2.17 -5.32 -14.92
N ALA A 58 2.11 -6.14 -13.88
CA ALA A 58 0.89 -6.86 -13.49
C ALA A 58 -0.24 -5.94 -13.04
N ASN A 59 -1.49 -6.41 -13.12
CA ASN A 59 -2.69 -5.61 -12.81
C ASN A 59 -2.80 -5.17 -11.35
N TYR A 60 -2.21 -5.92 -10.42
CA TYR A 60 -2.16 -5.55 -9.01
C TYR A 60 -1.15 -4.42 -8.72
N CYS A 61 -0.29 -4.05 -9.69
CA CYS A 61 0.71 -3.00 -9.52
C CYS A 61 0.15 -1.57 -9.67
N GLY A 62 -1.13 -1.41 -9.99
CA GLY A 62 -1.75 -0.10 -10.13
C GLY A 62 -3.26 -0.12 -10.01
N PRO A 63 -3.88 1.06 -9.82
CA PRO A 63 -5.32 1.18 -9.64
C PRO A 63 -6.14 0.84 -10.90
N PRO A 64 -7.41 0.44 -10.75
CA PRO A 64 -8.32 0.28 -11.88
C PRO A 64 -8.45 1.60 -12.67
N GLY A 65 -8.51 1.51 -14.00
CA GLY A 65 -8.58 2.66 -14.91
C GLY A 65 -7.23 3.20 -15.40
N PHE A 66 -6.11 2.71 -14.85
CA PHE A 66 -4.76 3.13 -15.25
C PHE A 66 -4.01 2.07 -16.09
N LYS A 67 -4.76 1.13 -16.69
CA LYS A 67 -4.20 0.15 -17.63
C LYS A 67 -3.77 0.87 -18.92
N VAL A 68 -2.54 0.62 -19.36
CA VAL A 68 -2.01 1.12 -20.63
C VAL A 68 -1.62 -0.02 -21.57
N GLU A 69 -1.66 0.26 -22.87
CA GLU A 69 -1.24 -0.65 -23.93
C GLU A 69 -0.36 0.13 -24.93
N CYS A 70 0.77 -0.45 -25.33
CA CYS A 70 1.61 0.15 -26.36
C CYS A 70 1.06 -0.23 -27.74
N LEU A 71 0.60 0.74 -28.52
CA LEU A 71 0.15 0.52 -29.89
C LEU A 71 1.33 0.65 -30.85
N SER A 72 1.78 -0.47 -31.42
CA SER A 72 2.70 -0.45 -32.56
C SER A 72 1.91 -0.08 -33.82
N ARG A 73 2.09 1.15 -34.31
CA ARG A 73 1.74 1.44 -35.70
C ARG A 73 2.75 0.73 -36.58
N MET A 74 2.42 -0.48 -37.02
CA MET A 74 3.05 -1.06 -38.21
C MET A 74 2.64 -0.14 -39.36
N SER A 75 3.47 0.87 -39.68
CA SER A 75 3.26 1.64 -40.89
C SER A 75 3.51 0.68 -42.06
N PRO A 76 2.52 0.48 -42.97
CA PRO A 76 2.77 -0.22 -44.22
C PRO A 76 3.78 0.53 -45.09
#